data_AF-A0A662D701-F1
#
_entry.id   AF-A0A662D701-F1
#
_cell.length_a   1.000
_cell.length_b   1.000
_cell.length_c   1.000
_cell.angle_alpha   90.00
_cell.angle_beta   90.00
_cell.angle_gamma   90.00
#
_symmetry.space_group_name_H-M   'P 1'
#
loop_
_entity.id
_entity.type
_entity.pdbx_description
1 polymer ?
#
loop_
_entity_poly.entity_id
_entity_poly.type
_entity_poly.pdbx_seq_one_letter_code
_entity_poly.pdbx_strand_id
1 'polypeptide(L)' 'ELAQKVLDLEVVVDHMQKELEKNHFERLKKGICKAEAGPIYLDIIRNLERVSDHAHNIAYVTIIGF' A
#
# COMPACT_ATOMS: atom_id res chain seq x y z
N GLU A 1 9.83 15.72 13.31
CA GLU A 1 8.35 15.62 13.36
C GLU A 1 7.75 15.10 12.04
N LEU A 2 8.05 15.73 10.89
CA LEU A 2 7.53 15.28 9.58
C LEU A 2 7.96 13.86 9.22
N ALA A 3 9.24 13.52 9.40
CA ALA A 3 9.75 12.17 9.10
C ALA A 3 9.03 11.09 9.93
N GLN A 4 8.75 11.35 11.21
CA GLN A 4 7.99 10.41 12.06
C GLN A 4 6.57 10.19 11.52
N LYS A 5 5.89 11.26 11.09
CA LYS A 5 4.55 11.16 10.47
C LYS A 5 4.58 10.29 9.21
N VAL A 6 5.66 10.33 8.42
CA VAL A 6 5.80 9.46 7.23
C VAL A 6 5.93 7.99 7.64
N LEU A 7 6.69 7.67 8.69
CA LEU A 7 6.77 6.30 9.20
C LEU A 7 5.41 5.80 9.68
N ASP A 8 4.66 6.63 10.41
CA ASP A 8 3.34 6.25 10.91
C ASP A 8 2.32 6.07 9.77
N LEU A 9 2.44 6.86 8.69
CA LEU A 9 1.59 6.75 7.50
C LEU A 9 1.87 5.49 6.68
N GLU A 10 3.11 5.02 6.62
CA GLU A 10 3.43 3.79 5.90
C GLU A 10 2.69 2.60 6.51
N VAL A 11 2.63 2.48 7.84
CA VAL A 11 1.82 1.45 8.53
C VAL A 11 0.34 1.50 8.11
N VAL A 12 -0.21 2.71 7.92
CA VAL A 12 -1.60 2.89 7.48
C VAL A 12 -1.77 2.45 6.02
N VAL A 13 -0.87 2.85 5.13
CA VAL A 13 -0.90 2.46 3.71
C VAL A 13 -0.76 0.94 3.56
N ASP A 14 0.11 0.33 4.35
CA ASP A 14 0.36 -1.10 4.36
C ASP A 14 -0.86 -1.91 4.84
N HIS A 15 -1.57 -1.40 5.86
CA HIS A 15 -2.88 -1.95 6.26
C HIS A 15 -3.93 -1.78 5.14
N MET A 16 -3.97 -0.61 4.49
CA MET A 16 -4.90 -0.35 3.40
C MET A 16 -4.65 -1.28 2.21
N GLN A 17 -3.39 -1.57 1.84
CA GLN A 17 -3.09 -2.56 0.80
C GLN A 17 -3.74 -3.90 1.13
N LYS A 18 -3.46 -4.43 2.33
CA LYS A 18 -3.97 -5.75 2.77
C LYS A 18 -5.50 -5.80 2.75
N GLU A 19 -6.14 -4.73 3.21
CA GLU A 19 -7.60 -4.62 3.18
C GLU A 19 -8.14 -4.57 1.75
N LEU A 20 -7.53 -3.77 0.88
CA LEU A 20 -7.95 -3.59 -0.51
C LEU A 20 -7.76 -4.85 -1.36
N GLU A 21 -6.67 -5.61 -1.14
CA GLU A 21 -6.44 -6.90 -1.79
C GLU A 21 -7.48 -7.93 -1.33
N LYS A 22 -7.75 -8.01 -0.01
CA LYS A 22 -8.79 -8.89 0.54
C LYS A 22 -10.19 -8.54 0.00
N ASN A 23 -10.54 -7.26 -0.01
CA ASN A 23 -11.82 -6.79 -0.52
C ASN A 23 -11.98 -7.10 -2.01
N HIS A 24 -10.91 -6.96 -2.80
CA HIS A 24 -10.92 -7.35 -4.21
C HIS A 24 -11.18 -8.85 -4.38
N PHE A 25 -10.50 -9.70 -3.60
CA PHE A 25 -10.72 -11.14 -3.62
C PHE A 25 -12.16 -11.53 -3.28
N GLU A 26 -12.76 -10.89 -2.27
CA GLU A 26 -14.17 -11.14 -1.90
C GLU A 26 -15.15 -10.66 -2.98
N ARG A 27 -14.86 -9.55 -3.67
CA ARG A 27 -15.64 -9.11 -4.83
C ARG A 27 -15.54 -10.08 -6.00
N LEU A 28 -14.36 -10.66 -6.22
CA LEU A 28 -14.11 -11.62 -7.30
C LEU A 28 -14.90 -12.92 -7.06
N LYS A 29 -14.87 -13.45 -5.83
CA LYS A 29 -15.69 -14.61 -5.42
C LYS A 29 -17.18 -14.42 -5.66
N LYS A 30 -17.68 -13.20 -5.46
CA LYS A 30 -19.08 -12.83 -5.65
C LYS A 30 -19.44 -12.52 -7.11
N GLY A 31 -18.49 -12.59 -8.04
CA GLY A 31 -18.71 -12.23 -9.45
C GLY A 31 -18.96 -10.74 -9.68
N ILE A 32 -18.63 -9.87 -8.71
CA ILE A 32 -18.88 -8.42 -8.79
C ILE A 32 -17.82 -7.72 -9.67
N CYS A 33 -16.61 -8.27 -9.76
CA CYS A 33 -15.56 -7.77 -10.64
C CYS A 33 -15.21 -8.78 -11.73
N LYS A 34 -14.82 -8.23 -12.88
CA LYS A 34 -14.22 -8.96 -13.99
C LYS A 34 -12.85 -9.50 -13.58
N ALA A 35 -12.59 -10.78 -13.82
CA ALA A 35 -11.33 -11.42 -13.46
C ALA A 35 -10.13 -10.75 -14.16
N GLU A 36 -10.33 -10.27 -15.38
CA GLU A 36 -9.31 -9.60 -16.18
C GLU A 36 -8.89 -8.25 -15.60
N ALA A 37 -9.76 -7.61 -14.80
CA ALA A 37 -9.43 -6.37 -14.09
C ALA A 37 -8.61 -6.60 -12.81
N GLY A 38 -8.49 -7.86 -12.36
CA GLY A 38 -7.80 -8.22 -11.12
C GLY A 38 -6.31 -7.88 -11.14
N PRO A 39 -5.53 -8.35 -12.13
CA PRO A 39 -4.10 -8.04 -12.23
C PRO A 39 -3.82 -6.53 -12.22
N ILE A 40 -4.56 -5.76 -13.02
CA ILE A 40 -4.40 -4.30 -13.11
C ILE A 40 -4.70 -3.64 -11.77
N TYR A 41 -5.77 -4.04 -11.08
CA TYR A 41 -6.11 -3.50 -9.77
C TYR A 41 -5.03 -3.78 -8.74
N LEU A 42 -4.56 -5.04 -8.65
CA LEU A 42 -3.55 -5.44 -7.70
C LEU A 42 -2.22 -4.72 -7.95
N ASP A 43 -1.82 -4.56 -9.22
CA ASP A 43 -0.62 -3.82 -9.58
C ASP A 43 -0.71 -2.35 -9.15
N ILE A 44 -1.87 -1.70 -9.30
CA ILE A 44 -2.06 -0.32 -8.84
C ILE A 44 -1.87 -0.23 -7.33
N ILE A 45 -2.52 -1.11 -6.55
CA ILE A 45 -2.43 -1.08 -5.08
C ILE A 45 -0.99 -1.29 -4.61
N ARG A 46 -0.29 -2.27 -5.18
CA ARG A 46 1.12 -2.58 -4.83
C ARG A 46 2.08 -1.46 -5.23
N ASN A 47 1.83 -0.79 -6.36
CA ASN A 47 2.66 0.36 -6.73
C ASN A 47 2.46 1.54 -5.77
N LEU A 48 1.25 1.73 -5.24
CA LEU A 48 0.99 2.79 -4.25
C LEU A 48 1.69 2.51 -2.91
N GLU A 49 1.64 1.26 -2.42
CA GLU A 49 2.40 0.87 -1.23
C GLU A 49 3.90 1.03 -1.46
N ARG A 50 4.42 0.60 -2.61
CA ARG A 50 5.85 0.76 -2.92
C ARG A 50 6.32 2.22 -2.90
N VAL A 51 5.47 3.16 -3.34
CA VAL A 51 5.75 4.60 -3.21
C VAL A 51 5.79 5.03 -1.74
N SER A 52 4.88 4.50 -0.91
CA SER A 52 4.88 4.72 0.53
C SER A 52 6.14 4.17 1.20
N ASP A 53 6.58 2.96 0.84
CA ASP A 53 7.83 2.34 1.29
C ASP A 53 9.06 3.17 0.92
N HIS A 54 9.10 3.70 -0.30
CA HIS A 54 10.18 4.59 -0.71
C HIS A 54 10.19 5.87 0.14
N ALA A 55 9.02 6.44 0.46
CA ALA A 55 8.93 7.58 1.36
C ALA A 55 9.35 7.23 2.80
N HIS A 56 8.95 6.06 3.31
CA HIS A 56 9.39 5.52 4.60
C HIS A 56 10.92 5.45 4.66
N ASN A 57 11.56 4.82 3.67
CA ASN A 57 13.01 4.65 3.67
C ASN A 57 13.76 5.99 3.69
N ILE A 58 13.29 6.98 2.92
CA ILE A 58 13.86 8.33 2.94
C ILE A 58 13.68 8.96 4.32
N ALA A 59 12.47 8.92 4.89
CA ALA A 59 12.19 9.48 6.21
C ALA A 59 13.00 8.80 7.32
N TYR A 60 13.12 7.48 7.28
CA TYR A 60 13.88 6.66 8.22
C TYR A 60 15.36 7.08 8.27
N VAL A 61 15.99 7.24 7.10
CA VAL A 61 17.39 7.70 7.00
C VAL A 61 17.56 9.11 7.59
N THR A 62 16.57 10.00 7.43
CA THR A 62 16.65 11.35 8.03
C THR A 62 16.55 11.36 9.56
N ILE A 63 15.96 10.34 10.17
CA ILE A 63 15.80 10.24 11.63
C ILE A 63 17.06 9.63 12.28
N ILE A 64 17.61 8.59 11.67
CA ILE A 64 18.69 7.81 12.28
C ILE A 64 20.06 8.47 12.05
N GLY A 65 20.19 9.28 11.01
CA GLY A 65 21.48 9.82 10.60
C GLY A 65 22.40 8.73 10.02
N PHE A 66 23.47 9.14 9.35
CA PHE A 66 24.56 8.24 8.97
C PHE A 66 25.46 7.95 10.17
#